data_AF-A0A349JM44-F1
#
_entry.id   AF-A0A349JM44-F1
#
_cell.length_a   1.000
_cell.length_b   1.000
_cell.length_c   1.000
_cell.angle_alpha   90.00
_cell.angle_beta   90.00
_cell.angle_gamma   90.00
#
_symmetry.space_group_name_H-M   'P 1'
#
loop_
_entity.id
_entity.type
_entity.pdbx_description
1 polymer ?
#
loop_
_entity_poly.entity_id
_entity_poly.type
_entity_poly.pdbx_seq_one_letter_code
_entity_poly.pdbx_strand_id
1 'polypeptide(L)'
;MRTEWIAKRSGQSNVSQMHYARQGVITEEMHYVAKRENLPPELIRAEVARGRMIIPANINHPNLEPMAIGIASKCKVNANIGASPNSSNLEEEVDKLKLAVKYGADTVMDLSTGGGNLDEIRTTIIKASPVPIGTVPIYQALESVHGKMESLTANDFLHIIDKHAQQGVDYQTIHAGILIEHLPLVKNRITGIVSRGGGILARWMLHHHKQNPLYTHFNDIIEIFKKYDVSFSLGDSLRPGCTHDASDAAQLAELKTLGNLTRKAWEHDVQVMVEGPGHVPMDQIEFNVKKQMEECSEAPFYVLGPLVTDIAPGYDHITSAIGAAMAGWYGTAMLCYVTPKEHLGLPNAEDVRNGLIAYKIAAHAADIARGRPGARDRDDELSAARYNFDWNRQFELSLDPERAR
;
A
#
# COMPACT_ATOMS: atom_id res chain seq x y z
N MET A 1 -3.15 -8.03 21.78
CA MET A 1 -3.76 -9.29 21.30
C MET A 1 -2.69 -10.27 20.78
N ARG A 2 -1.83 -9.82 19.86
CA ARG A 2 -0.89 -10.72 19.15
C ARG A 2 0.30 -11.22 19.97
N THR A 3 0.59 -10.62 21.14
CA THR A 3 1.76 -10.95 21.97
C THR A 3 1.92 -12.44 22.23
N GLU A 4 0.82 -13.14 22.58
CA GLU A 4 0.85 -14.59 22.82
C GLU A 4 1.05 -15.41 21.54
N TRP A 5 0.54 -14.94 20.40
CA TRP A 5 0.68 -15.60 19.11
C TRP A 5 2.13 -15.51 18.61
N ILE A 6 2.71 -14.31 18.75
CA ILE A 6 4.10 -14.02 18.37
C ILE A 6 5.08 -14.83 19.22
N ALA A 7 4.82 -15.00 20.52
CA ALA A 7 5.70 -15.75 21.42
C ALA A 7 5.96 -17.19 20.94
N LYS A 8 4.97 -17.84 20.31
CA LYS A 8 5.08 -19.20 19.75
C LYS A 8 6.05 -19.32 18.57
N ARG A 9 6.37 -18.18 17.93
CA ARG A 9 7.22 -18.10 16.73
C ARG A 9 8.63 -17.60 17.04
N SER A 10 8.92 -17.30 18.30
CA SER A 10 10.23 -16.83 18.73
C SER A 10 11.34 -17.83 18.40
N GLY A 11 12.48 -17.33 17.91
CA GLY A 11 13.65 -18.16 17.55
C GLY A 11 13.59 -18.83 16.18
N GLN A 12 12.52 -18.64 15.40
CA GLN A 12 12.45 -19.12 14.01
C GLN A 12 13.26 -18.22 13.07
N SER A 13 13.87 -18.81 12.05
CA SER A 13 14.66 -18.07 11.04
C SER A 13 13.80 -17.37 9.99
N ASN A 14 12.55 -17.80 9.82
CA ASN A 14 11.53 -17.15 9.02
C ASN A 14 10.20 -17.19 9.78
N VAL A 15 9.66 -16.02 10.08
CA VAL A 15 8.39 -15.86 10.82
C VAL A 15 7.25 -15.40 9.93
N SER A 16 7.42 -15.45 8.61
CA SER A 16 6.42 -14.90 7.68
C SER A 16 5.13 -15.73 7.62
N GLN A 17 3.99 -15.07 7.38
CA GLN A 17 2.74 -15.80 7.15
C GLN A 17 2.82 -16.75 5.94
N MET A 18 3.54 -16.36 4.90
CA MET A 18 3.73 -17.19 3.69
C MET A 18 4.52 -18.47 3.98
N HIS A 19 5.52 -18.39 4.87
CA HIS A 19 6.29 -19.55 5.32
C HIS A 19 5.39 -20.57 6.02
N TYR A 20 4.61 -20.12 7.01
CA TYR A 20 3.66 -20.99 7.72
C TYR A 20 2.58 -21.54 6.79
N ALA A 21 2.05 -20.70 5.90
CA ALA A 21 1.03 -21.11 4.94
C ALA A 21 1.51 -22.27 4.05
N ARG A 22 2.75 -22.18 3.54
CA ARG A 22 3.36 -23.22 2.67
C ARG A 22 3.66 -24.52 3.40
N GLN A 23 3.83 -24.47 4.73
CA GLN A 23 3.93 -25.65 5.58
C GLN A 23 2.57 -26.27 5.93
N GLY A 24 1.47 -25.71 5.44
CA GLY A 24 0.12 -26.17 5.76
C GLY A 24 -0.38 -25.70 7.13
N VAL A 25 0.31 -24.75 7.76
CA VAL A 25 -0.08 -24.20 9.07
C VAL A 25 -1.05 -23.04 8.87
N ILE A 26 -2.19 -23.09 9.54
CA ILE A 26 -3.12 -21.97 9.67
C ILE A 26 -2.77 -21.23 10.97
N THR A 27 -2.22 -20.02 10.85
CA THR A 27 -1.83 -19.20 12.00
C THR A 27 -3.04 -18.53 12.65
N GLU A 28 -2.84 -17.96 13.84
CA GLU A 28 -3.85 -17.15 14.50
C GLU A 28 -4.25 -15.92 13.67
N GLU A 29 -3.29 -15.29 12.98
CA GLU A 29 -3.56 -14.22 12.02
C GLU A 29 -4.49 -14.67 10.89
N MET A 30 -4.26 -15.85 10.29
CA MET A 30 -5.12 -16.38 9.23
C MET A 30 -6.53 -16.69 9.74
N HIS A 31 -6.66 -17.25 10.95
CA HIS A 31 -7.97 -17.47 11.58
C HIS A 31 -8.72 -16.17 11.84
N TYR A 32 -8.00 -15.14 12.32
CA TYR A 32 -8.59 -13.82 12.57
C TYR A 32 -9.13 -13.20 11.28
N VAL A 33 -8.30 -13.19 10.23
CA VAL A 33 -8.68 -12.68 8.89
C VAL A 33 -9.87 -13.45 8.32
N ALA A 34 -9.86 -14.78 8.41
CA ALA A 34 -10.94 -15.62 7.90
C ALA A 34 -12.29 -15.22 8.51
N LYS A 35 -12.32 -14.99 9.83
CA LYS A 35 -13.52 -14.51 10.53
C LYS A 35 -13.92 -13.10 10.08
N ARG A 36 -12.95 -12.19 9.95
CA ARG A 36 -13.17 -10.78 9.54
C ARG A 36 -13.74 -10.66 8.12
N GLU A 37 -13.27 -11.50 7.21
CA GLU A 37 -13.67 -11.53 5.80
C GLU A 37 -14.89 -12.43 5.54
N ASN A 38 -15.34 -13.20 6.55
CA ASN A 38 -16.32 -14.28 6.39
C ASN A 38 -15.92 -15.29 5.30
N LEU A 39 -14.66 -15.72 5.34
CA LEU A 39 -14.06 -16.68 4.41
C LEU A 39 -13.54 -17.92 5.15
N PRO A 40 -13.43 -19.09 4.50
CA PRO A 40 -12.81 -20.27 5.11
C PRO A 40 -11.34 -20.03 5.47
N PRO A 41 -10.85 -20.42 6.67
CA PRO A 41 -9.44 -20.29 7.04
C PRO A 41 -8.48 -20.97 6.07
N GLU A 42 -8.88 -22.12 5.51
CA GLU A 42 -8.09 -22.84 4.52
C GLU A 42 -7.96 -22.07 3.20
N LEU A 43 -8.98 -21.29 2.80
CA LEU A 43 -8.87 -20.40 1.66
C LEU A 43 -7.82 -19.32 1.92
N ILE A 44 -7.85 -18.68 3.10
CA ILE A 44 -6.85 -17.67 3.48
C ILE A 44 -5.43 -18.26 3.42
N ARG A 45 -5.22 -19.43 4.05
CA ARG A 45 -3.93 -20.12 4.01
C ARG A 45 -3.49 -20.43 2.57
N ALA A 46 -4.38 -20.97 1.73
CA ALA A 46 -4.06 -21.32 0.35
C ALA A 46 -3.70 -20.08 -0.50
N GLU A 47 -4.44 -18.97 -0.35
CA GLU A 47 -4.14 -17.71 -1.04
C GLU A 47 -2.79 -17.12 -0.61
N VAL A 48 -2.47 -17.17 0.69
CA VAL A 48 -1.19 -16.70 1.23
C VAL A 48 -0.04 -17.60 0.76
N ALA A 49 -0.21 -18.93 0.80
CA ALA A 49 0.83 -19.88 0.37
C ALA A 49 1.21 -19.73 -1.11
N ARG A 50 0.23 -19.43 -1.97
CA ARG A 50 0.44 -19.22 -3.41
C ARG A 50 0.81 -17.78 -3.77
N GLY A 51 0.89 -16.88 -2.79
CA GLY A 51 1.32 -15.49 -2.96
C GLY A 51 0.24 -14.54 -3.51
N ARG A 52 -1.01 -14.97 -3.65
CA ARG A 52 -2.14 -14.14 -4.13
C ARG A 52 -2.84 -13.34 -3.04
N MET A 53 -2.38 -13.49 -1.81
CA MET A 53 -2.80 -12.75 -0.64
C MET A 53 -1.62 -12.56 0.29
N ILE A 54 -1.58 -11.42 0.96
CA ILE A 54 -0.66 -11.16 2.06
C ILE A 54 -1.45 -10.78 3.32
N ILE A 55 -0.82 -11.00 4.47
CA ILE A 55 -1.25 -10.52 5.78
C ILE A 55 -0.05 -9.75 6.35
N PRO A 56 0.03 -8.42 6.12
CA PRO A 56 1.17 -7.62 6.59
C PRO A 56 1.08 -7.50 8.11
N ALA A 57 1.92 -8.24 8.81
CA ALA A 57 1.76 -8.46 10.24
C ALA A 57 3.10 -8.65 10.95
N ASN A 58 3.91 -7.59 10.97
CA ASN A 58 5.23 -7.64 11.58
C ASN A 58 5.12 -8.07 13.05
N ILE A 59 6.02 -8.95 13.49
CA ILE A 59 6.05 -9.47 14.86
C ILE A 59 6.22 -8.37 15.93
N ASN A 60 6.79 -7.23 15.57
CA ASN A 60 7.00 -6.09 16.47
C ASN A 60 5.79 -5.13 16.50
N HIS A 61 4.69 -5.47 15.83
CA HIS A 61 3.43 -4.72 15.87
C HIS A 61 2.32 -5.47 16.64
N PRO A 62 2.37 -5.54 17.98
CA PRO A 62 1.50 -6.40 18.78
C PRO A 62 0.04 -5.93 18.91
N ASN A 63 -0.20 -4.65 18.60
CA ASN A 63 -1.52 -4.00 18.66
C ASN A 63 -2.33 -4.17 17.38
N LEU A 64 -1.72 -4.67 16.31
CA LEU A 64 -2.36 -4.93 15.04
C LEU A 64 -3.56 -5.89 15.19
N GLU A 65 -4.67 -5.50 14.57
CA GLU A 65 -5.80 -6.36 14.24
C GLU A 65 -5.62 -6.88 12.81
N PRO A 66 -5.26 -8.17 12.62
CA PRO A 66 -4.88 -8.69 11.31
C PRO A 66 -5.94 -8.46 10.22
N MET A 67 -5.46 -8.23 9.00
CA MET A 67 -6.26 -8.06 7.80
C MET A 67 -5.54 -8.70 6.62
N ALA A 68 -6.28 -9.08 5.56
CA ALA A 68 -5.69 -9.61 4.34
C ALA A 68 -5.83 -8.67 3.16
N ILE A 69 -4.78 -8.61 2.36
CA ILE A 69 -4.74 -7.92 1.07
C ILE A 69 -4.59 -9.00 0.00
N GLY A 70 -5.64 -9.22 -0.80
CA GLY A 70 -5.61 -10.16 -1.91
C GLY A 70 -6.90 -10.09 -2.71
N ILE A 71 -6.86 -10.54 -3.96
CA ILE A 71 -8.04 -10.51 -4.83
C ILE A 71 -9.16 -11.42 -4.31
N ALA A 72 -8.91 -12.37 -3.41
CA ALA A 72 -9.96 -13.22 -2.84
C ALA A 72 -10.72 -12.57 -1.65
N SER A 73 -10.17 -11.51 -1.05
CA SER A 73 -10.79 -10.77 0.07
C SER A 73 -11.48 -9.49 -0.41
N LYS A 74 -12.12 -8.74 0.50
CA LYS A 74 -12.66 -7.41 0.20
C LYS A 74 -11.58 -6.46 -0.31
N CYS A 75 -11.92 -5.54 -1.21
CA CYS A 75 -10.97 -4.53 -1.67
C CYS A 75 -10.58 -3.60 -0.51
N LYS A 76 -9.27 -3.37 -0.31
CA LYS A 76 -8.73 -2.63 0.83
C LYS A 76 -8.37 -1.20 0.45
N VAL A 77 -8.40 -0.28 1.41
CA VAL A 77 -8.03 1.12 1.22
C VAL A 77 -6.88 1.52 2.13
N ASN A 78 -5.85 2.12 1.55
CA ASN A 78 -4.76 2.73 2.31
C ASN A 78 -4.93 4.25 2.41
N ALA A 79 -4.61 4.82 3.57
CA ALA A 79 -4.42 6.26 3.75
C ALA A 79 -2.94 6.62 3.95
N ASN A 80 -2.50 7.73 3.37
CA ASN A 80 -1.15 8.26 3.60
C ASN A 80 -1.21 9.40 4.63
N ILE A 81 -0.41 9.30 5.68
CA ILE A 81 -0.17 10.39 6.63
C ILE A 81 1.32 10.72 6.64
N GLY A 82 1.73 11.68 7.46
CA GLY A 82 3.15 12.01 7.60
C GLY A 82 3.38 13.45 7.99
N ALA A 83 4.45 13.63 8.76
CA ALA A 83 4.99 14.92 9.13
C ALA A 83 5.84 15.51 7.99
N SER A 84 5.82 16.84 7.89
CA SER A 84 6.65 17.59 6.97
C SER A 84 7.49 18.63 7.71
N PRO A 85 8.61 19.13 7.14
CA PRO A 85 9.40 20.19 7.76
C PRO A 85 8.62 21.44 8.18
N ASN A 86 7.48 21.70 7.53
CA ASN A 86 6.69 22.91 7.74
C ASN A 86 5.50 22.71 8.69
N SER A 87 5.19 21.48 9.09
CA SER A 87 4.09 21.18 10.01
C SER A 87 4.12 19.72 10.46
N SER A 88 4.14 19.52 11.78
CA SER A 88 3.44 18.46 12.53
C SER A 88 4.15 18.23 13.88
N ASN A 89 3.38 17.90 14.91
CA ASN A 89 3.89 17.33 16.16
C ASN A 89 3.37 15.88 16.33
N LEU A 90 3.91 15.15 17.31
CA LEU A 90 3.58 13.74 17.55
C LEU A 90 2.07 13.46 17.71
N GLU A 91 1.35 14.35 18.38
CA GLU A 91 -0.08 14.19 18.67
C GLU A 91 -0.91 14.35 17.40
N GLU A 92 -0.55 15.29 16.52
CA GLU A 92 -1.23 15.51 15.25
C GLU A 92 -1.15 14.30 14.32
N GLU A 93 -0.01 13.62 14.22
CA GLU A 93 0.09 12.40 13.39
C GLU A 93 -0.74 11.24 13.96
N VAL A 94 -0.78 11.09 15.29
CA VAL A 94 -1.63 10.09 15.94
C VAL A 94 -3.12 10.40 15.71
N ASP A 95 -3.50 11.67 15.74
CA ASP A 95 -4.89 12.06 15.49
C ASP A 95 -5.28 11.88 14.02
N LYS A 96 -4.36 12.13 13.07
CA LYS A 96 -4.55 11.75 11.65
C LYS A 96 -4.72 10.25 11.48
N LEU A 97 -3.93 9.42 12.17
CA LEU A 97 -4.09 7.96 12.18
C LEU A 97 -5.48 7.56 12.68
N LYS A 98 -5.91 8.07 13.84
CA LYS A 98 -7.24 7.77 14.40
C LYS A 98 -8.35 8.20 13.46
N LEU A 99 -8.23 9.38 12.85
CA LEU A 99 -9.18 9.89 11.86
C LEU A 99 -9.24 8.97 10.64
N ALA A 100 -8.09 8.51 10.15
CA ALA A 100 -8.03 7.62 9.01
C ALA A 100 -8.72 6.28 9.31
N VAL A 101 -8.43 5.68 10.46
CA VAL A 101 -9.07 4.44 10.92
C VAL A 101 -10.58 4.66 11.12
N LYS A 102 -11.01 5.77 11.72
CA LYS A 102 -12.43 6.13 11.91
C LYS A 102 -13.21 6.10 10.59
N TYR A 103 -12.64 6.64 9.52
CA TYR A 103 -13.28 6.68 8.19
C TYR A 103 -12.95 5.47 7.31
N GLY A 104 -12.38 4.41 7.91
CA GLY A 104 -12.33 3.09 7.29
C GLY A 104 -11.04 2.75 6.55
N ALA A 105 -9.94 3.47 6.78
CA ALA A 105 -8.63 3.06 6.31
C ALA A 105 -8.32 1.63 6.79
N ASP A 106 -8.02 0.73 5.85
CA ASP A 106 -7.67 -0.66 6.15
C ASP A 106 -6.17 -0.81 6.45
N THR A 107 -5.35 0.10 5.89
CA THR A 107 -3.93 0.30 6.24
C THR A 107 -3.60 1.79 6.25
N VAL A 108 -2.48 2.15 6.89
CA VAL A 108 -1.97 3.53 6.86
C VAL A 108 -0.48 3.52 6.52
N MET A 109 -0.02 4.45 5.69
CA MET A 109 1.42 4.66 5.47
C MET A 109 1.89 5.93 6.17
N ASP A 110 2.98 5.80 6.93
CA ASP A 110 3.76 6.94 7.41
C ASP A 110 4.77 7.36 6.33
N LEU A 111 4.48 8.47 5.67
CA LEU A 111 5.33 9.07 4.63
C LEU A 111 6.06 10.31 5.14
N SER A 112 6.29 10.41 6.46
CA SER A 112 7.00 11.53 7.07
C SER A 112 8.38 11.74 6.45
N THR A 113 8.68 12.98 6.04
CA THR A 113 9.97 13.35 5.44
C THR A 113 10.63 14.56 6.10
N GLY A 114 10.30 14.81 7.36
CA GLY A 114 10.84 15.90 8.16
C GLY A 114 9.88 16.29 9.28
N GLY A 115 10.15 17.41 9.94
CA GLY A 115 9.25 17.95 10.98
C GLY A 115 9.52 17.43 12.40
N GLY A 116 10.57 16.65 12.61
CA GLY A 116 10.95 16.17 13.94
C GLY A 116 11.78 14.89 13.91
N ASN A 117 11.79 14.18 15.03
CA ASN A 117 12.42 12.87 15.13
C ASN A 117 11.54 11.80 14.47
N LEU A 118 11.87 11.44 13.23
CA LEU A 118 11.11 10.46 12.43
C LEU A 118 10.96 9.10 13.12
N ASP A 119 11.95 8.68 13.93
CA ASP A 119 11.88 7.42 14.64
C ASP A 119 10.82 7.45 15.74
N GLU A 120 10.76 8.55 16.48
CA GLU A 120 9.82 8.76 17.57
C GLU A 120 8.39 8.89 17.04
N ILE A 121 8.22 9.63 15.94
CA ILE A 121 6.94 9.77 15.23
C ILE A 121 6.42 8.40 14.82
N ARG A 122 7.22 7.64 14.07
CA ARG A 122 6.82 6.33 13.59
C ARG A 122 6.57 5.33 14.72
N THR A 123 7.41 5.32 15.75
CA THR A 123 7.21 4.45 16.93
C THR A 123 5.89 4.76 17.63
N THR A 124 5.53 6.03 17.71
CA THR A 124 4.27 6.48 18.34
C THR A 124 3.06 6.08 17.49
N ILE A 125 3.14 6.25 16.16
CA ILE A 125 2.10 5.81 15.22
C ILE A 125 1.88 4.30 15.31
N ILE A 126 2.95 3.49 15.25
CA ILE A 126 2.86 2.02 15.32
C ILE A 126 2.25 1.57 16.65
N LYS A 127 2.64 2.18 17.77
CA LYS A 127 2.04 1.86 19.08
C LYS A 127 0.55 2.17 19.14
N ALA A 128 0.10 3.23 18.48
CA ALA A 128 -1.30 3.65 18.48
C ALA A 128 -2.16 2.93 17.43
N SER A 129 -1.56 2.29 16.43
CA SER A 129 -2.28 1.74 15.28
C SER A 129 -2.89 0.35 15.56
N PRO A 130 -4.18 0.14 15.26
CA PRO A 130 -4.76 -1.19 15.15
C PRO A 130 -4.66 -1.76 13.73
N VAL A 131 -4.23 -0.97 12.73
CA VAL A 131 -4.13 -1.37 11.32
C VAL A 131 -2.68 -1.45 10.85
N PRO A 132 -2.36 -2.20 9.78
CA PRO A 132 -0.99 -2.28 9.28
C PRO A 132 -0.40 -0.91 8.93
N ILE A 133 0.85 -0.69 9.33
CA ILE A 133 1.63 0.50 9.03
C ILE A 133 2.64 0.23 7.92
N GLY A 134 2.55 1.00 6.84
CA GLY A 134 3.52 1.01 5.75
C GLY A 134 4.49 2.18 5.82
N THR A 135 5.65 2.05 5.18
CA THR A 135 6.61 3.17 5.03
C THR A 135 7.34 3.11 3.69
N VAL A 136 8.03 4.20 3.34
CA VAL A 136 8.96 4.28 2.21
C VAL A 136 10.37 4.57 2.77
N PRO A 137 11.19 3.54 3.11
CA PRO A 137 12.46 3.70 3.85
C PRO A 137 13.45 4.69 3.23
N ILE A 138 13.45 4.82 1.90
CA ILE A 138 14.33 5.74 1.18
C ILE A 138 14.10 7.22 1.57
N TYR A 139 12.93 7.59 2.09
CA TYR A 139 12.68 8.95 2.55
C TYR A 139 13.51 9.27 3.79
N GLN A 140 13.51 8.38 4.78
CA GLN A 140 14.35 8.58 5.97
C GLN A 140 15.84 8.42 5.66
N ALA A 141 16.21 7.50 4.74
CA ALA A 141 17.60 7.38 4.31
C ALA A 141 18.11 8.70 3.70
N LEU A 142 17.31 9.37 2.87
CA LEU A 142 17.68 10.67 2.32
C LEU A 142 17.85 11.75 3.41
N GLU A 143 16.97 11.76 4.42
CA GLU A 143 17.08 12.70 5.54
C GLU A 143 18.33 12.44 6.39
N SER A 144 18.79 11.19 6.54
CA SER A 144 19.99 10.86 7.32
C SER A 144 21.29 11.38 6.70
N VAL A 145 21.27 11.72 5.41
CA VAL A 145 22.37 12.40 4.70
C VAL A 145 22.07 13.87 4.40
N HIS A 146 21.10 14.47 5.11
CA HIS A 146 20.68 15.86 4.93
C HIS A 146 20.34 16.22 3.48
N GLY A 147 19.65 15.31 2.77
CA GLY A 147 19.26 15.51 1.38
C GLY A 147 20.37 15.31 0.34
N LYS A 148 21.62 15.05 0.76
CA LYS A 148 22.76 14.77 -0.13
C LYS A 148 22.71 13.35 -0.65
N MET A 149 21.81 13.11 -1.58
CA MET A 149 21.53 11.81 -2.17
C MET A 149 22.80 11.07 -2.63
N GLU A 150 23.78 11.78 -3.21
CA GLU A 150 25.08 11.25 -3.64
C GLU A 150 25.95 10.65 -2.51
N SER A 151 25.60 10.91 -1.26
CA SER A 151 26.29 10.34 -0.09
C SER A 151 25.69 9.01 0.36
N LEU A 152 24.55 8.60 -0.20
CA LEU A 152 23.89 7.34 0.17
C LEU A 152 24.68 6.13 -0.31
N THR A 153 24.85 5.16 0.56
CA THR A 153 25.41 3.85 0.24
C THR A 153 24.33 2.76 0.34
N ALA A 154 24.59 1.59 -0.23
CA ALA A 154 23.74 0.42 -0.06
C ALA A 154 23.50 0.09 1.43
N ASN A 155 24.52 0.26 2.28
CA ASN A 155 24.43 0.00 3.72
C ASN A 155 23.49 0.99 4.42
N ASP A 156 23.44 2.25 3.99
CA ASP A 156 22.51 3.23 4.56
C ASP A 156 21.06 2.83 4.27
N PHE A 157 20.77 2.39 3.05
CA PHE A 157 19.45 1.86 2.70
C PHE A 157 19.09 0.64 3.54
N LEU A 158 19.97 -0.37 3.61
CA LEU A 158 19.73 -1.60 4.39
C LEU A 158 19.55 -1.30 5.89
N HIS A 159 20.34 -0.37 6.43
CA HIS A 159 20.22 0.03 7.83
C HIS A 159 18.84 0.64 8.14
N ILE A 160 18.34 1.54 7.30
CA ILE A 160 17.02 2.16 7.52
C ILE A 160 15.88 1.15 7.31
N ILE A 161 16.00 0.26 6.32
CA ILE A 161 15.04 -0.83 6.08
C ILE A 161 14.93 -1.75 7.31
N ASP A 162 16.07 -2.18 7.86
CA ASP A 162 16.12 -3.01 9.07
C ASP A 162 15.56 -2.28 10.29
N LYS A 163 15.92 -1.00 10.45
CA LYS A 163 15.41 -0.15 11.54
C LYS A 163 13.88 -0.04 11.53
N HIS A 164 13.28 0.18 10.35
CA HIS A 164 11.82 0.22 10.21
C HIS A 164 11.19 -1.14 10.58
N ALA A 165 11.82 -2.24 10.17
CA ALA A 165 11.35 -3.59 10.52
C ALA A 165 11.42 -3.85 12.03
N GLN A 166 12.49 -3.42 12.69
CA GLN A 166 12.64 -3.52 14.15
C GLN A 166 11.56 -2.72 14.91
N GLN A 167 11.11 -1.59 14.37
CA GLN A 167 10.06 -0.77 15.00
C GLN A 167 8.64 -1.33 14.86
N GLY A 168 8.42 -2.31 13.98
CA GLY A 168 7.09 -2.90 13.74
C GLY A 168 6.38 -2.39 12.49
N VAL A 169 7.09 -1.83 11.51
CA VAL A 169 6.50 -1.54 10.20
C VAL A 169 6.09 -2.84 9.52
N ASP A 170 4.83 -2.96 9.08
CA ASP A 170 4.27 -4.21 8.55
C ASP A 170 4.59 -4.45 7.07
N TYR A 171 4.72 -3.37 6.30
CA TYR A 171 5.16 -3.45 4.92
C TYR A 171 6.01 -2.24 4.53
N GLN A 172 6.92 -2.43 3.58
CA GLN A 172 7.79 -1.36 3.13
C GLN A 172 7.75 -1.26 1.61
N THR A 173 7.58 -0.03 1.12
CA THR A 173 7.69 0.30 -0.29
C THR A 173 9.15 0.34 -0.70
N ILE A 174 9.57 -0.68 -1.46
CA ILE A 174 10.95 -0.85 -1.93
C ILE A 174 10.97 -0.66 -3.45
N HIS A 175 11.59 0.42 -3.90
CA HIS A 175 11.71 0.80 -5.31
C HIS A 175 12.87 0.03 -5.98
N ALA A 176 12.87 -1.30 -5.91
CA ALA A 176 13.92 -2.14 -6.49
C ALA A 176 13.71 -2.42 -7.99
N GLY A 177 12.56 -2.06 -8.56
CA GLY A 177 12.23 -2.36 -9.97
C GLY A 177 12.81 -1.40 -11.00
N ILE A 178 13.18 -0.18 -10.60
CA ILE A 178 13.83 0.78 -11.50
C ILE A 178 15.28 0.36 -11.73
N LEU A 179 15.60 0.06 -12.97
CA LEU A 179 16.94 -0.31 -13.40
C LEU A 179 17.57 0.81 -14.23
N ILE A 180 18.91 0.88 -14.25
CA ILE A 180 19.62 1.92 -15.00
C ILE A 180 19.27 1.91 -16.50
N GLU A 181 19.02 0.72 -17.08
CA GLU A 181 18.58 0.54 -18.46
C GLU A 181 17.15 1.03 -18.73
N HIS A 182 16.33 1.26 -17.70
CA HIS A 182 15.00 1.84 -17.86
C HIS A 182 15.03 3.37 -17.99
N LEU A 183 16.07 4.04 -17.49
CA LEU A 183 16.13 5.50 -17.44
C LEU A 183 16.03 6.19 -18.82
N PRO A 184 16.60 5.65 -19.92
CA PRO A 184 16.40 6.23 -21.24
C PRO A 184 14.94 6.19 -21.72
N LEU A 185 14.11 5.27 -21.21
CA LEU A 185 12.72 5.09 -21.64
C LEU A 185 11.84 6.26 -21.22
N VAL A 186 12.17 6.95 -20.13
CA VAL A 186 11.39 8.11 -19.64
C VAL A 186 11.71 9.42 -20.37
N LYS A 187 12.67 9.42 -21.31
CA LYS A 187 13.15 10.65 -21.99
C LYS A 187 12.03 11.45 -22.68
N ASN A 188 11.02 10.76 -23.19
CA ASN A 188 9.93 11.36 -23.97
C ASN A 188 8.64 11.54 -23.17
N ARG A 189 8.65 11.27 -21.86
CA ARG A 189 7.50 11.49 -20.99
C ARG A 189 7.23 12.98 -20.82
N ILE A 190 5.95 13.36 -20.66
CA ILE A 190 5.57 14.73 -20.32
C ILE A 190 5.95 15.04 -18.87
N THR A 191 5.67 14.14 -17.94
CA THR A 191 5.91 14.37 -16.50
C THR A 191 7.12 13.62 -15.93
N GLY A 192 7.86 12.89 -16.77
CA GLY A 192 9.10 12.21 -16.39
C GLY A 192 8.89 11.14 -15.32
N ILE A 193 9.67 11.22 -14.25
CA ILE A 193 9.57 10.33 -13.08
C ILE A 193 8.88 11.11 -11.95
N VAL A 194 7.62 10.79 -11.67
CA VAL A 194 6.83 11.43 -10.60
C VAL A 194 6.91 10.71 -9.26
N SER A 195 7.44 9.49 -9.22
CA SER A 195 7.72 8.82 -7.96
C SER A 195 8.87 9.52 -7.22
N ARG A 196 8.63 9.97 -5.99
CA ARG A 196 9.68 10.55 -5.15
C ARG A 196 10.81 9.54 -4.89
N GLY A 197 10.47 8.32 -4.49
CA GLY A 197 11.45 7.25 -4.26
C GLY A 197 12.18 6.85 -5.55
N GLY A 198 11.44 6.71 -6.65
CA GLY A 198 11.99 6.45 -7.98
C GLY A 198 12.96 7.52 -8.46
N GLY A 199 12.61 8.79 -8.29
CA GLY A 199 13.44 9.93 -8.67
C GLY A 199 14.75 10.01 -7.87
N ILE A 200 14.70 9.71 -6.56
CA ILE A 200 15.91 9.64 -5.71
C ILE A 200 16.86 8.56 -6.25
N LEU A 201 16.35 7.35 -6.54
CA LEU A 201 17.17 6.25 -7.06
C LEU A 201 17.68 6.50 -8.48
N ALA A 202 16.86 7.07 -9.36
CA ALA A 202 17.29 7.45 -10.70
C ALA A 202 18.48 8.42 -10.63
N ARG A 203 18.40 9.44 -9.77
CA ARG A 203 19.50 10.39 -9.57
C ARG A 203 20.74 9.71 -8.97
N TRP A 204 20.55 8.77 -8.04
CA TRP A 204 21.64 7.98 -7.44
C TRP A 204 22.39 7.16 -8.50
N MET A 205 21.65 6.42 -9.33
CA MET A 205 22.23 5.60 -10.39
C MET A 205 22.98 6.43 -11.41
N LEU A 206 22.43 7.59 -11.80
CA LEU A 206 23.08 8.50 -12.74
C LEU A 206 24.36 9.12 -12.19
N HIS A 207 24.37 9.48 -10.90
CA HIS A 207 25.55 10.07 -10.26
C HIS A 207 26.69 9.05 -10.09
N HIS A 208 26.37 7.84 -9.65
CA HIS A 208 27.38 6.81 -9.38
C HIS A 208 27.70 5.92 -10.57
N HIS A 209 26.95 6.01 -11.67
CA HIS A 209 27.02 5.10 -12.81
C HIS A 209 26.93 3.62 -12.40
N LYS A 210 26.03 3.31 -11.46
CA LYS A 210 25.82 1.98 -10.89
C LYS A 210 24.36 1.58 -10.96
N GLN A 211 24.11 0.26 -10.94
CA GLN A 211 22.76 -0.27 -10.83
C GLN A 211 22.13 0.09 -9.48
N ASN A 212 20.79 0.13 -9.45
CA ASN A 212 19.98 0.37 -8.26
C ASN A 212 20.45 -0.51 -7.07
N PRO A 213 20.85 0.11 -5.94
CA PRO A 213 21.38 -0.63 -4.80
C PRO A 213 20.33 -1.53 -4.15
N LEU A 214 19.05 -1.16 -4.19
CA LEU A 214 17.95 -1.99 -3.67
C LEU A 214 17.74 -3.25 -4.53
N TYR A 215 18.02 -3.16 -5.83
CA TYR A 215 17.99 -4.30 -6.75
C TYR A 215 19.18 -5.23 -6.51
N THR A 216 20.40 -4.69 -6.42
CA THR A 216 21.61 -5.51 -6.25
C THR A 216 21.68 -6.17 -4.88
N HIS A 217 21.11 -5.53 -3.85
CA HIS A 217 21.04 -6.03 -2.48
C HIS A 217 19.67 -6.62 -2.11
N PHE A 218 18.85 -7.01 -3.09
CA PHE A 218 17.50 -7.51 -2.82
C PHE A 218 17.48 -8.75 -1.90
N ASN A 219 18.50 -9.61 -1.97
CA ASN A 219 18.64 -10.76 -1.07
C ASN A 219 18.86 -10.34 0.39
N ASP A 220 19.62 -9.26 0.62
CA ASP A 220 19.86 -8.76 1.97
C ASP A 220 18.56 -8.23 2.59
N ILE A 221 17.71 -7.59 1.77
CA ILE A 221 16.38 -7.13 2.19
C ILE A 221 15.45 -8.31 2.51
N ILE A 222 15.47 -9.37 1.70
CA ILE A 222 14.73 -10.62 1.98
C ILE A 222 15.11 -11.18 3.36
N GLU A 223 16.41 -11.24 3.68
CA GLU A 223 16.87 -11.75 4.97
C GLU A 223 16.46 -10.86 6.15
N ILE A 224 16.29 -9.56 5.96
CA ILE A 224 15.68 -8.67 6.95
C ILE A 224 14.19 -9.05 7.11
N PHE A 225 13.43 -9.12 6.02
CA PHE A 225 11.98 -9.28 6.07
C PHE A 225 11.54 -10.61 6.68
N LYS A 226 12.28 -11.69 6.42
CA LYS A 226 12.06 -13.01 7.04
C LYS A 226 12.08 -12.98 8.56
N LYS A 227 12.96 -12.18 9.16
CA LYS A 227 13.13 -12.10 10.62
C LYS A 227 11.94 -11.45 11.32
N TYR A 228 11.21 -10.60 10.61
CA TYR A 228 10.20 -9.73 11.22
C TYR A 228 8.78 -9.94 10.66
N ASP A 229 8.60 -10.69 9.57
CA ASP A 229 7.34 -10.77 8.79
C ASP A 229 6.92 -9.42 8.19
N VAL A 230 7.90 -8.72 7.60
CA VAL A 230 7.61 -7.52 6.80
C VAL A 230 7.23 -7.94 5.39
N SER A 231 6.13 -7.39 4.87
CA SER A 231 5.74 -7.61 3.48
C SER A 231 6.44 -6.61 2.55
N PHE A 232 6.87 -7.07 1.38
CA PHE A 232 7.25 -6.17 0.29
C PHE A 232 6.02 -5.47 -0.27
N SER A 233 6.10 -4.15 -0.40
CA SER A 233 5.36 -3.40 -1.40
C SER A 233 6.37 -3.02 -2.48
N LEU A 234 6.38 -3.74 -3.60
CA LEU A 234 7.36 -3.46 -4.66
C LEU A 234 6.94 -2.21 -5.43
N GLY A 235 7.67 -1.11 -5.20
CA GLY A 235 7.29 0.24 -5.61
C GLY A 235 7.38 0.48 -7.12
N ASP A 236 6.45 1.28 -7.64
CA ASP A 236 6.30 1.64 -9.05
C ASP A 236 7.01 2.96 -9.39
N SER A 237 8.35 2.94 -9.34
CA SER A 237 9.21 4.09 -9.58
C SER A 237 8.91 4.85 -10.88
N LEU A 238 8.51 4.13 -11.92
CA LEU A 238 8.25 4.58 -13.27
C LEU A 238 6.75 4.58 -13.56
N ARG A 239 5.89 4.76 -12.56
CA ARG A 239 4.47 5.01 -12.83
C ARG A 239 4.24 6.27 -13.68
N PRO A 240 3.16 6.32 -14.47
CA PRO A 240 2.77 7.50 -15.23
C PRO A 240 2.23 8.60 -14.29
N GLY A 241 2.70 9.84 -14.49
CA GLY A 241 2.23 11.03 -13.79
C GLY A 241 1.29 11.91 -14.59
N CYS A 242 0.92 11.46 -15.79
CA CYS A 242 -0.16 12.04 -16.59
C CYS A 242 -0.72 10.96 -17.52
N THR A 243 -1.93 11.18 -18.03
CA THR A 243 -2.62 10.24 -18.92
C THR A 243 -1.88 9.95 -20.22
N HIS A 244 -1.06 10.90 -20.72
CA HIS A 244 -0.23 10.71 -21.91
C HIS A 244 0.86 9.65 -21.70
N ASP A 245 1.45 9.59 -20.50
CA ASP A 245 2.57 8.70 -20.19
C ASP A 245 2.08 7.30 -19.77
N ALA A 246 0.76 7.07 -19.73
CA ALA A 246 0.14 5.83 -19.29
C ALA A 246 0.48 4.66 -20.20
N SER A 247 0.75 3.50 -19.58
CA SER A 247 1.07 2.23 -20.24
C SER A 247 2.29 2.29 -21.17
N ASP A 248 3.20 3.24 -20.95
CA ASP A 248 4.39 3.39 -21.76
C ASP A 248 5.45 2.29 -21.51
N ALA A 249 6.51 2.31 -22.33
CA ALA A 249 7.57 1.30 -22.24
C ALA A 249 8.30 1.32 -20.88
N ALA A 250 8.46 2.48 -20.25
CA ALA A 250 9.14 2.61 -18.97
C ALA A 250 8.35 1.95 -17.84
N GLN A 251 7.04 2.20 -17.78
CA GLN A 251 6.13 1.61 -16.80
C GLN A 251 6.12 0.07 -16.95
N LEU A 252 5.94 -0.42 -18.18
CA LEU A 252 5.83 -1.86 -18.43
C LEU A 252 7.16 -2.60 -18.22
N ALA A 253 8.30 -1.94 -18.50
CA ALA A 253 9.63 -2.50 -18.22
C ALA A 253 9.85 -2.68 -16.71
N GLU A 254 9.50 -1.69 -15.89
CA GLU A 254 9.58 -1.85 -14.44
C GLU A 254 8.64 -2.94 -13.94
N LEU A 255 7.36 -2.97 -14.38
CA LEU A 255 6.40 -3.99 -13.96
C LEU A 255 6.93 -5.42 -14.17
N LYS A 256 7.58 -5.67 -15.31
CA LYS A 256 8.25 -6.95 -15.59
C LYS A 256 9.36 -7.26 -14.58
N THR A 257 10.17 -6.27 -14.24
CA THR A 257 11.20 -6.40 -13.19
C THR A 257 10.59 -6.67 -11.83
N LEU A 258 9.50 -5.97 -11.45
CA LEU A 258 8.77 -6.24 -10.20
C LEU A 258 8.27 -7.69 -10.16
N GLY A 259 7.75 -8.23 -11.27
CA GLY A 259 7.38 -9.64 -11.36
C GLY A 259 8.53 -10.62 -11.09
N ASN A 260 9.74 -10.33 -11.60
CA ASN A 260 10.93 -11.12 -11.29
C ASN A 260 11.30 -11.04 -9.81
N LEU A 261 11.24 -9.84 -9.22
CA LEU A 261 11.53 -9.63 -7.81
C LEU A 261 10.49 -10.29 -6.89
N THR A 262 9.22 -10.30 -7.29
CA THR A 262 8.14 -11.04 -6.60
C THR A 262 8.48 -12.52 -6.49
N ARG A 263 8.79 -13.18 -7.62
CA ARG A 263 9.15 -14.60 -7.64
C ARG A 263 10.39 -14.87 -6.79
N LYS A 264 11.39 -13.99 -6.87
CA LYS A 264 12.61 -14.07 -6.07
C LYS A 264 12.34 -13.97 -4.57
N ALA A 265 11.46 -13.06 -4.12
CA ALA A 265 11.05 -12.98 -2.72
C ALA A 265 10.26 -14.23 -2.28
N TRP A 266 9.42 -14.77 -3.17
CA TRP A 266 8.66 -15.99 -2.92
C TRP A 266 9.52 -17.24 -2.82
N GLU A 267 10.68 -17.34 -3.47
CA GLU A 267 11.64 -18.44 -3.24
C GLU A 267 12.08 -18.53 -1.77
N HIS A 268 11.96 -17.43 -1.04
CA HIS A 268 12.33 -17.30 0.37
C HIS A 268 11.12 -17.14 1.31
N ASP A 269 9.91 -17.45 0.82
CA ASP A 269 8.64 -17.32 1.53
C ASP A 269 8.39 -15.89 2.10
N VAL A 270 8.84 -14.83 1.42
CA VAL A 270 8.54 -13.46 1.86
C VAL A 270 7.29 -12.95 1.14
N GLN A 271 6.37 -12.34 1.90
CA GLN A 271 5.11 -11.81 1.40
C GLN A 271 5.35 -10.62 0.46
N VAL A 272 4.59 -10.52 -0.63
CA VAL A 272 4.75 -9.47 -1.64
C VAL A 272 3.40 -8.96 -2.12
N MET A 273 3.25 -7.65 -2.18
CA MET A 273 2.33 -6.95 -3.08
C MET A 273 3.12 -6.08 -4.05
N VAL A 274 2.52 -5.76 -5.20
CA VAL A 274 3.14 -4.94 -6.25
C VAL A 274 2.40 -3.63 -6.34
N GLU A 275 3.13 -2.51 -6.37
CA GLU A 275 2.54 -1.19 -6.59
C GLU A 275 2.26 -0.94 -8.07
N GLY A 276 1.27 -0.09 -8.35
CA GLY A 276 0.78 0.17 -9.69
C GLY A 276 0.28 1.59 -9.90
N PRO A 277 -0.04 1.92 -11.16
CA PRO A 277 0.07 3.26 -11.72
C PRO A 277 -0.80 4.33 -11.07
N GLY A 278 -0.38 5.57 -11.31
CA GLY A 278 -1.01 6.81 -10.88
C GLY A 278 -2.03 7.34 -11.89
N HIS A 279 -1.61 7.82 -13.06
CA HIS A 279 -2.51 8.44 -14.05
C HIS A 279 -2.74 7.51 -15.24
N VAL A 280 -3.96 7.01 -15.41
CA VAL A 280 -4.31 6.04 -16.45
C VAL A 280 -5.75 6.30 -16.95
N PRO A 281 -5.94 6.60 -18.24
CA PRO A 281 -7.28 6.78 -18.79
C PRO A 281 -8.06 5.44 -18.74
N MET A 282 -9.39 5.53 -18.63
CA MET A 282 -10.26 4.38 -18.30
C MET A 282 -10.10 3.19 -19.26
N ASP A 283 -9.87 3.44 -20.54
CA ASP A 283 -9.71 2.43 -21.59
C ASP A 283 -8.44 1.56 -21.41
N GLN A 284 -7.50 1.97 -20.56
CA GLN A 284 -6.26 1.25 -20.30
C GLN A 284 -6.21 0.57 -18.92
N ILE A 285 -7.20 0.79 -18.05
CA ILE A 285 -7.17 0.27 -16.67
C ILE A 285 -7.23 -1.26 -16.65
N GLU A 286 -8.13 -1.86 -17.42
CA GLU A 286 -8.26 -3.33 -17.49
C GLU A 286 -6.95 -3.97 -17.99
N PHE A 287 -6.33 -3.36 -19.00
CA PHE A 287 -5.04 -3.79 -19.53
C PHE A 287 -3.97 -3.80 -18.43
N ASN A 288 -3.85 -2.73 -17.65
CA ASN A 288 -2.86 -2.61 -16.58
C ASN A 288 -3.04 -3.70 -15.50
N VAL A 289 -4.27 -3.92 -15.05
CA VAL A 289 -4.57 -4.94 -14.02
C VAL A 289 -4.26 -6.34 -14.54
N LYS A 290 -4.71 -6.69 -15.75
CA LYS A 290 -4.41 -8.00 -16.35
C LYS A 290 -2.92 -8.20 -16.61
N LYS A 291 -2.23 -7.15 -17.05
CA LYS A 291 -0.79 -7.21 -17.31
C LYS A 291 0.00 -7.44 -16.04
N GLN A 292 -0.41 -6.83 -14.92
CA GLN A 292 0.20 -7.12 -13.63
C GLN A 292 -0.02 -8.58 -13.20
N MET A 293 -1.24 -9.11 -13.37
CA MET A 293 -1.51 -10.52 -13.03
C MET A 293 -0.62 -11.48 -13.81
N GLU A 294 -0.43 -11.22 -15.12
CA GLU A 294 0.44 -12.00 -16.00
C GLU A 294 1.92 -11.92 -15.56
N GLU A 295 2.46 -10.71 -15.41
CA GLU A 295 3.90 -10.51 -15.16
C GLU A 295 4.29 -10.85 -13.71
N CYS A 296 3.40 -10.59 -12.75
CA CYS A 296 3.66 -10.70 -11.32
C CYS A 296 2.99 -11.92 -10.67
N SER A 297 2.61 -12.92 -11.45
CA SER A 297 2.08 -14.19 -10.94
C SER A 297 0.86 -14.01 -10.02
N GLU A 298 -0.03 -13.07 -10.36
CA GLU A 298 -1.23 -12.71 -9.59
C GLU A 298 -0.97 -12.20 -8.15
N ALA A 299 0.26 -11.77 -7.81
CA ALA A 299 0.53 -11.12 -6.53
C ALA A 299 -0.45 -9.95 -6.29
N PRO A 300 -0.86 -9.66 -5.03
CA PRO A 300 -1.77 -8.56 -4.74
C PRO A 300 -1.30 -7.25 -5.37
N PHE A 301 -2.19 -6.59 -6.09
CA PHE A 301 -1.91 -5.32 -6.74
C PHE A 301 -2.39 -4.15 -5.85
N TYR A 302 -1.55 -3.13 -5.73
CA TYR A 302 -1.76 -1.94 -4.91
C TYR A 302 -1.60 -0.67 -5.77
N VAL A 303 -2.67 0.05 -6.07
CA VAL A 303 -2.62 1.16 -7.05
C VAL A 303 -2.90 2.52 -6.42
N LEU A 304 -2.28 3.58 -6.94
CA LEU A 304 -2.55 4.97 -6.55
C LEU A 304 -3.64 5.57 -7.43
N GLY A 305 -4.91 5.40 -7.05
CA GLY A 305 -6.05 5.75 -7.92
C GLY A 305 -6.44 4.56 -8.79
N PRO A 306 -6.23 4.57 -10.12
CA PRO A 306 -5.57 5.64 -10.90
C PRO A 306 -6.47 6.84 -11.23
N LEU A 307 -5.87 8.02 -11.42
CA LEU A 307 -6.54 9.21 -11.95
C LEU A 307 -6.85 9.01 -13.43
N VAL A 308 -8.13 9.15 -13.80
CA VAL A 308 -8.59 8.92 -15.18
C VAL A 308 -8.47 10.14 -16.09
N THR A 309 -8.17 11.30 -15.53
CA THR A 309 -8.02 12.58 -16.24
C THR A 309 -7.19 13.55 -15.40
N ASP A 310 -6.44 14.42 -16.07
CA ASP A 310 -5.47 15.34 -15.44
C ASP A 310 -6.03 16.77 -15.25
N ILE A 311 -7.28 17.02 -15.63
CA ILE A 311 -7.82 18.39 -15.80
C ILE A 311 -8.52 18.96 -14.56
N ALA A 312 -8.55 18.24 -13.44
CA ALA A 312 -9.36 18.60 -12.27
C ALA A 312 -8.58 18.62 -10.93
N PRO A 313 -7.41 19.28 -10.85
CA PRO A 313 -6.70 19.42 -9.59
C PRO A 313 -7.61 20.11 -8.55
N GLY A 314 -7.61 19.62 -7.32
CA GLY A 314 -8.62 19.97 -6.30
C GLY A 314 -9.76 18.95 -6.18
N TYR A 315 -9.94 18.12 -7.21
CA TYR A 315 -10.97 17.08 -7.29
C TYR A 315 -10.38 15.71 -7.63
N ASP A 316 -9.09 15.53 -7.42
CA ASP A 316 -8.40 14.30 -7.83
C ASP A 316 -8.87 13.06 -7.06
N HIS A 317 -9.37 13.22 -5.83
CA HIS A 317 -10.11 12.16 -5.13
C HIS A 317 -11.33 11.62 -5.91
N ILE A 318 -11.95 12.42 -6.78
CA ILE A 318 -13.06 12.01 -7.66
C ILE A 318 -12.50 11.38 -8.94
N THR A 319 -11.53 12.05 -9.58
CA THR A 319 -10.92 11.56 -10.84
C THR A 319 -10.30 10.20 -10.62
N SER A 320 -9.68 9.98 -9.45
CA SER A 320 -9.06 8.73 -9.07
C SER A 320 -10.06 7.69 -8.57
N ALA A 321 -11.15 8.07 -7.89
CA ALA A 321 -12.15 7.11 -7.41
C ALA A 321 -12.81 6.34 -8.57
N ILE A 322 -12.98 6.98 -9.73
CA ILE A 322 -13.46 6.32 -10.95
C ILE A 322 -12.50 5.20 -11.36
N GLY A 323 -11.21 5.53 -11.49
CA GLY A 323 -10.21 4.55 -11.88
C GLY A 323 -9.98 3.48 -10.81
N ALA A 324 -10.04 3.86 -9.53
CA ALA A 324 -9.90 2.96 -8.39
C ALA A 324 -11.03 1.93 -8.32
N ALA A 325 -12.28 2.34 -8.59
CA ALA A 325 -13.42 1.43 -8.65
C ALA A 325 -13.28 0.44 -9.82
N MET A 326 -12.80 0.90 -10.98
CA MET A 326 -12.54 0.03 -12.14
C MET A 326 -11.37 -0.93 -11.89
N ALA A 327 -10.24 -0.43 -11.38
CA ALA A 327 -9.06 -1.24 -11.07
C ALA A 327 -9.39 -2.27 -9.99
N GLY A 328 -10.09 -1.83 -8.94
CA GLY A 328 -10.72 -2.67 -7.94
C GLY A 328 -11.55 -3.75 -8.62
N TRP A 329 -12.57 -3.40 -9.41
CA TRP A 329 -13.40 -4.39 -10.10
C TRP A 329 -12.57 -5.45 -10.87
N TYR A 330 -11.59 -5.02 -11.66
CA TYR A 330 -10.76 -5.93 -12.46
C TYR A 330 -9.78 -6.80 -11.67
N GLY A 331 -9.48 -6.47 -10.41
CA GLY A 331 -8.71 -7.38 -9.56
C GLY A 331 -7.69 -6.75 -8.60
N THR A 332 -7.57 -5.43 -8.57
CA THR A 332 -6.69 -4.75 -7.62
C THR A 332 -7.09 -5.02 -6.17
N ALA A 333 -6.14 -5.43 -5.34
CA ALA A 333 -6.41 -5.86 -3.97
C ALA A 333 -6.49 -4.69 -2.98
N MET A 334 -5.67 -3.66 -3.19
CA MET A 334 -5.63 -2.47 -2.34
C MET A 334 -5.58 -1.18 -3.16
N LEU A 335 -6.25 -0.15 -2.68
CA LEU A 335 -6.34 1.15 -3.33
C LEU A 335 -5.69 2.19 -2.42
N CYS A 336 -4.63 2.84 -2.87
CA CYS A 336 -4.08 4.00 -2.18
C CYS A 336 -4.98 5.16 -2.48
N TYR A 337 -5.51 5.78 -1.42
CA TYR A 337 -6.37 6.93 -1.59
C TYR A 337 -5.63 8.10 -2.28
N VAL A 338 -6.41 9.02 -2.80
CA VAL A 338 -5.96 10.30 -3.33
C VAL A 338 -6.87 11.34 -2.70
N THR A 339 -6.27 12.41 -2.19
CA THR A 339 -7.02 13.46 -1.49
C THR A 339 -7.39 14.59 -2.45
N PRO A 340 -8.32 15.49 -2.08
CA PRO A 340 -8.53 16.73 -2.82
C PRO A 340 -7.26 17.58 -3.00
N LYS A 341 -6.24 17.39 -2.15
CA LYS A 341 -4.97 18.14 -2.18
C LYS A 341 -3.88 17.52 -3.04
N GLU A 342 -4.15 16.39 -3.70
CA GLU A 342 -3.21 15.84 -4.66
C GLU A 342 -2.81 16.92 -5.69
N HIS A 343 -1.52 16.97 -6.04
CA HIS A 343 -0.92 18.01 -6.89
C HIS A 343 -0.94 19.45 -6.35
N LEU A 344 -1.52 19.71 -5.17
CA LEU A 344 -1.74 21.05 -4.64
C LEU A 344 -1.06 21.32 -3.29
N GLY A 345 -0.85 20.30 -2.46
CA GLY A 345 -0.19 20.46 -1.17
C GLY A 345 -0.46 19.32 -0.19
N LEU A 346 -0.18 19.57 1.09
CA LEU A 346 -0.43 18.59 2.15
C LEU A 346 -1.92 18.55 2.52
N PRO A 347 -2.52 17.36 2.70
CA PRO A 347 -3.92 17.22 3.10
C PRO A 347 -4.13 17.61 4.56
N ASN A 348 -5.22 18.33 4.83
CA ASN A 348 -5.74 18.52 6.18
C ASN A 348 -6.71 17.38 6.58
N ALA A 349 -7.29 17.45 7.78
CA ALA A 349 -8.22 16.44 8.28
C ALA A 349 -9.47 16.23 7.40
N GLU A 350 -10.02 17.30 6.81
CA GLU A 350 -11.16 17.21 5.90
C GLU A 350 -10.76 16.59 4.56
N ASP A 351 -9.58 16.90 4.05
CA ASP A 351 -9.04 16.29 2.83
C ASP A 351 -8.83 14.77 3.01
N VAL A 352 -8.33 14.37 4.19
CA VAL A 352 -8.19 12.95 4.57
C VAL A 352 -9.56 12.26 4.62
N ARG A 353 -10.56 12.88 5.26
CA ARG A 353 -11.94 12.36 5.31
C ARG A 353 -12.51 12.19 3.90
N ASN A 354 -12.42 13.22 3.05
CA ASN A 354 -12.97 13.19 1.69
C ASN A 354 -12.29 12.12 0.82
N GLY A 355 -10.96 12.02 0.89
CA GLY A 355 -10.21 10.97 0.20
C GLY A 355 -10.62 9.56 0.65
N LEU A 356 -10.74 9.34 1.97
CA LEU A 356 -11.14 8.03 2.49
C LEU A 356 -12.56 7.64 2.10
N ILE A 357 -13.53 8.54 2.25
CA ILE A 357 -14.90 8.27 1.86
C ILE A 357 -14.99 7.94 0.36
N ALA A 358 -14.31 8.70 -0.50
CA ALA A 358 -14.27 8.43 -1.94
C ALA A 358 -13.71 7.01 -2.23
N TYR A 359 -12.68 6.59 -1.52
CA TYR A 359 -12.06 5.29 -1.74
C TYR A 359 -12.80 4.12 -1.08
N LYS A 360 -13.49 4.33 0.06
CA LYS A 360 -14.40 3.31 0.59
C LYS A 360 -15.58 3.10 -0.34
N ILE A 361 -16.09 4.16 -0.98
CA ILE A 361 -17.08 4.03 -2.06
C ILE A 361 -16.50 3.20 -3.21
N ALA A 362 -15.31 3.54 -3.70
CA ALA A 362 -14.67 2.83 -4.81
C ALA A 362 -14.41 1.34 -4.50
N ALA A 363 -13.87 1.04 -3.32
CA ALA A 363 -13.62 -0.33 -2.86
C ALA A 363 -14.91 -1.14 -2.73
N HIS A 364 -15.95 -0.55 -2.14
CA HIS A 364 -17.26 -1.18 -1.99
C HIS A 364 -17.94 -1.44 -3.34
N ALA A 365 -17.91 -0.45 -4.24
CA ALA A 365 -18.42 -0.61 -5.61
C ALA A 365 -17.69 -1.73 -6.37
N ALA A 366 -16.37 -1.83 -6.20
CA ALA A 366 -15.59 -2.93 -6.74
C ALA A 366 -16.01 -4.29 -6.16
N ASP A 367 -16.26 -4.38 -4.86
CA ASP A 367 -16.72 -5.61 -4.22
C ASP A 367 -18.11 -6.04 -4.69
N ILE A 368 -19.03 -5.08 -4.93
CA ILE A 368 -20.33 -5.36 -5.58
C ILE A 368 -20.09 -5.90 -7.00
N ALA A 369 -19.26 -5.24 -7.80
CA ALA A 369 -18.99 -5.63 -9.19
C ALA A 369 -18.29 -7.00 -9.31
N ARG A 370 -17.54 -7.40 -8.27
CA ARG A 370 -16.94 -8.73 -8.12
C ARG A 370 -17.91 -9.80 -7.62
N GLY A 371 -19.14 -9.43 -7.28
CA GLY A 371 -20.15 -10.36 -6.75
C GLY A 371 -19.80 -10.92 -5.37
N ARG A 372 -19.15 -10.13 -4.51
CA ARG A 372 -18.74 -10.59 -3.17
C ARG A 372 -19.96 -10.96 -2.32
N PRO A 373 -19.95 -12.12 -1.63
CA PRO A 373 -21.02 -12.48 -0.71
C PRO A 373 -21.26 -11.40 0.35
N GLY A 374 -22.52 -10.99 0.50
CA GLY A 374 -22.94 -9.98 1.47
C GLY A 374 -22.52 -8.54 1.17
N ALA A 375 -21.86 -8.25 0.04
CA ALA A 375 -21.45 -6.87 -0.28
C ALA A 375 -22.65 -5.95 -0.46
N ARG A 376 -23.77 -6.44 -1.01
CA ARG A 376 -24.98 -5.66 -1.22
C ARG A 376 -25.90 -5.55 0.00
N ASP A 377 -25.66 -6.32 1.06
CA ASP A 377 -26.57 -6.37 2.22
C ASP A 377 -26.77 -4.98 2.82
N ARG A 378 -25.68 -4.20 2.93
CA ARG A 378 -25.71 -2.82 3.42
C ARG A 378 -26.47 -1.88 2.46
N ASP A 379 -26.27 -2.01 1.15
CA ASP A 379 -26.96 -1.20 0.13
C ASP A 379 -28.46 -1.45 0.15
N ASP A 380 -28.85 -2.72 0.21
CA ASP A 380 -30.25 -3.15 0.21
C ASP A 380 -30.93 -2.72 1.52
N GLU A 381 -30.26 -2.85 2.68
CA GLU A 381 -30.78 -2.37 3.97
C GLU A 381 -30.93 -0.85 4.01
N LEU A 382 -29.93 -0.09 3.54
CA LEU A 382 -30.00 1.37 3.48
C LEU A 382 -31.12 1.83 2.54
N SER A 383 -31.28 1.15 1.40
CA SER A 383 -32.35 1.43 0.44
C SER A 383 -33.74 1.12 1.01
N ALA A 384 -33.88 0.05 1.80
CA ALA A 384 -35.11 -0.27 2.50
C ALA A 384 -35.45 0.81 3.56
N ALA A 385 -34.46 1.25 4.35
CA ALA A 385 -34.64 2.36 5.29
C ALA A 385 -35.09 3.64 4.58
N ARG A 386 -34.47 3.96 3.43
CA ARG A 386 -34.85 5.10 2.59
C ARG A 386 -36.28 5.01 2.08
N TYR A 387 -36.69 3.84 1.57
CA TYR A 387 -38.05 3.62 1.06
C TYR A 387 -39.11 3.77 2.16
N ASN A 388 -38.78 3.35 3.38
CA ASN A 388 -39.66 3.44 4.55
C ASN A 388 -39.59 4.80 5.26
N PHE A 389 -38.81 5.77 4.73
CA PHE A 389 -38.56 7.06 5.36
C PHE A 389 -37.98 6.96 6.78
N ASP A 390 -37.26 5.88 7.10
CA ASP A 390 -36.49 5.74 8.34
C ASP A 390 -35.15 6.46 8.20
N TRP A 391 -35.21 7.79 8.37
CA TRP A 391 -34.05 8.67 8.21
C TRP A 391 -32.90 8.30 9.15
N ASN A 392 -33.21 7.96 10.42
CA ASN A 392 -32.17 7.61 11.39
C ASN A 392 -31.42 6.35 10.97
N ARG A 393 -32.14 5.30 10.55
CA ARG A 393 -31.50 4.07 10.07
C ARG A 393 -30.72 4.32 8.79
N GLN A 394 -31.25 5.12 7.88
CA GLN A 394 -30.54 5.49 6.65
C GLN A 394 -29.20 6.20 6.95
N PHE A 395 -29.17 7.12 7.92
CA PHE A 395 -27.94 7.83 8.32
C PHE A 395 -26.93 6.88 8.96
N GLU A 396 -27.37 6.05 9.91
CA GLU A 396 -26.52 5.06 10.59
C GLU A 396 -25.86 4.08 9.62
N LEU A 397 -26.58 3.69 8.56
CA LEU A 397 -26.08 2.78 7.54
C LEU A 397 -25.15 3.46 6.52
N SER A 398 -25.10 4.79 6.44
CA SER A 398 -24.23 5.49 5.49
C SER A 398 -22.74 5.37 5.86
N LEU A 399 -21.84 5.55 4.88
CA LEU A 399 -20.39 5.51 5.14
C LEU A 399 -19.92 6.65 6.05
N ASP A 400 -20.67 7.75 6.10
CA ASP A 400 -20.38 8.92 6.91
C ASP A 400 -21.67 9.44 7.58
N PRO A 401 -22.12 8.80 8.67
CA PRO A 401 -23.35 9.17 9.36
C PRO A 401 -23.38 10.62 9.87
N GLU A 402 -22.21 11.17 10.23
CA GLU A 402 -22.09 12.55 10.72
C GLU A 402 -22.36 13.58 9.61
N ARG A 403 -22.01 13.28 8.36
CA ARG A 403 -22.30 14.16 7.21
C ARG A 403 -23.71 13.96 6.65
N ALA A 404 -24.29 12.77 6.84
CA ALA A 404 -25.61 12.45 6.34
C ALA A 404 -26.75 13.06 7.18
N ARG A 405 -26.53 13.23 8.50
CA ARG A 405 -27.41 13.96 9.43
C ARG A 405 -27.34 15.46 9.18
#